data_AF-C1N3C8-F1
#
_entry.id   AF-C1N3C8-F1
#
_cell.length_a   1.000
_cell.length_b   1.000
_cell.length_c   1.000
_cell.angle_alpha   90.00
_cell.angle_beta   90.00
_cell.angle_gamma   90.00
#
_symmetry.space_group_name_H-M   'P 1'
#
loop_
_entity.id
_entity.type
_entity.pdbx_description
1 polymer ?
#
loop_
_entity_poly.entity_id
_entity_poly.type
_entity_poly.pdbx_seq_one_letter_code
_entity_poly.pdbx_strand_id
1 'polypeptide(L)'
;TPDGRATFKALAWNVAGLRALMEKNPGTLRAIVDAERPDVLCLQEHKLQDVHVSDLTTKLKTLLPEYPTVRFAVSTKKKGYSGVALLGVVEGLGGNGHAIGKHVDEGRLLTMEYETHWLVLAYVPNSGASLSSHRFPYDRVRWEADVRAYLTSLCASKPVVFGGDLNVAHLDADIYNVGAPHVKKSAGTTPEERAAFGELLATAGTPPGMSDTHFHPDATGWFTYWSQRVGNRPVNRGLRLDYFVASNDIL
;
A
#
# COMPACT_ATOMS: atom_id res chain seq x y z
N THR A 1 18.41 -15.63 8.17
CA THR A 1 19.55 -14.70 8.04
C THR A 1 20.85 -15.40 8.45
N PRO A 2 22.06 -14.84 8.20
CA PRO A 2 23.34 -15.44 8.62
C PRO A 2 23.44 -15.76 10.12
N ASP A 3 22.62 -15.12 10.95
CA ASP A 3 22.49 -15.34 12.40
C ASP A 3 21.26 -16.19 12.78
N GLY A 4 20.62 -16.86 11.82
CA GLY A 4 19.54 -17.82 12.08
C GLY A 4 18.15 -17.23 12.33
N ARG A 5 17.97 -15.90 12.27
CA ARG A 5 16.64 -15.29 12.37
C ARG A 5 15.77 -15.64 11.16
N ALA A 6 14.49 -15.88 11.43
CA ALA A 6 13.47 -16.00 10.40
C ALA A 6 13.35 -14.66 9.66
N THR A 7 13.31 -14.72 8.33
CA THR A 7 13.08 -13.56 7.46
C THR A 7 11.63 -13.53 7.02
N PHE A 8 11.06 -12.35 6.93
CA PHE A 8 9.74 -12.13 6.36
C PHE A 8 9.84 -11.20 5.15
N LYS A 9 9.31 -11.63 4.00
CA LYS A 9 9.31 -10.87 2.75
C LYS A 9 7.90 -10.48 2.34
N ALA A 10 7.61 -9.18 2.40
CA ALA A 10 6.38 -8.61 1.86
C ALA A 10 6.63 -7.96 0.50
N LEU A 11 5.69 -8.16 -0.43
CA LEU A 11 5.67 -7.48 -1.72
C LEU A 11 4.32 -6.77 -1.88
N ALA A 12 4.34 -5.46 -2.13
CA ALA A 12 3.15 -4.69 -2.43
C ALA A 12 3.12 -4.27 -3.90
N TRP A 13 1.95 -4.38 -4.53
CA TRP A 13 1.74 -3.95 -5.90
C TRP A 13 0.34 -3.40 -6.12
N ASN A 14 0.23 -2.12 -6.48
CA ASN A 14 -1.01 -1.57 -7.05
C ASN A 14 -1.19 -2.10 -8.48
N VAL A 15 -2.16 -3.00 -8.66
CA VAL A 15 -2.43 -3.68 -9.94
C VAL A 15 -3.38 -2.90 -10.85
N ALA A 16 -3.94 -1.78 -10.38
CA ALA A 16 -4.88 -0.92 -11.09
C ALA A 16 -6.10 -1.64 -11.71
N GLY A 17 -6.44 -2.84 -11.22
CA GLY A 17 -7.52 -3.71 -11.68
C GLY A 17 -7.09 -5.16 -11.86
N LEU A 18 -7.38 -6.00 -10.86
CA LEU A 18 -6.86 -7.37 -10.79
C LEU A 18 -7.40 -8.26 -11.92
N ARG A 19 -8.70 -8.19 -12.23
CA ARG A 19 -9.27 -9.01 -13.32
C ARG A 19 -8.63 -8.69 -14.66
N ALA A 20 -8.46 -7.39 -14.96
CA ALA A 20 -7.86 -6.95 -16.21
C ALA A 20 -6.39 -7.39 -16.32
N LEU A 21 -5.65 -7.38 -15.21
CA LEU A 21 -4.30 -7.93 -15.15
C LEU A 21 -4.30 -9.43 -15.47
N MET A 22 -5.16 -10.22 -14.81
CA MET A 22 -5.22 -11.67 -14.99
C MET A 22 -5.73 -12.08 -16.38
N GLU A 23 -6.62 -11.29 -16.99
CA GLU A 23 -7.14 -11.56 -18.34
C GLU A 23 -6.11 -11.21 -19.42
N LYS A 24 -5.44 -10.05 -19.31
CA LYS A 24 -4.51 -9.58 -20.34
C LYS A 24 -3.13 -10.21 -20.22
N ASN A 25 -2.69 -10.51 -19.00
CA ASN A 25 -1.36 -11.03 -18.71
C ASN A 25 -1.44 -12.11 -17.61
N PRO A 26 -2.04 -13.28 -17.90
CA PRO A 26 -2.33 -14.31 -16.90
C PRO A 26 -1.09 -14.83 -16.16
N GLY A 27 0.09 -14.81 -16.80
CA GLY A 27 1.34 -15.28 -16.20
C GLY A 27 2.05 -14.26 -15.28
N THR A 28 1.63 -12.99 -15.25
CA THR A 28 2.41 -11.94 -14.56
C THR A 28 2.50 -12.16 -13.06
N LEU A 29 1.41 -12.54 -12.40
CA LEU A 29 1.43 -12.81 -10.96
C LEU A 29 2.32 -14.00 -10.62
N ARG A 30 2.24 -15.08 -11.41
CA ARG A 30 3.11 -16.26 -11.24
C ARG A 30 4.57 -15.88 -11.42
N ALA A 31 4.91 -15.14 -12.46
CA ALA A 31 6.28 -14.73 -12.75
C ALA A 31 6.89 -13.88 -11.61
N ILE A 32 6.12 -12.96 -11.02
CA ILE A 32 6.57 -12.17 -9.87
C ILE A 32 6.80 -13.07 -8.65
N VAL A 33 5.88 -13.99 -8.37
CA VAL A 33 6.04 -14.94 -7.25
C VAL A 33 7.25 -15.84 -7.45
N ASP A 34 7.50 -16.32 -8.67
CA ASP A 34 8.67 -17.15 -8.98
C ASP A 34 10.00 -16.42 -8.74
N ALA A 35 10.06 -15.16 -9.17
CA ALA A 35 11.23 -14.32 -9.03
C ALA A 35 11.47 -13.90 -7.58
N GLU A 36 10.41 -13.45 -6.89
CA GLU A 36 10.54 -12.77 -5.60
C GLU A 36 10.28 -13.68 -4.40
N ARG A 37 9.44 -14.71 -4.55
CA ARG A 37 9.01 -15.63 -3.48
C ARG A 37 8.64 -14.93 -2.17
N PRO A 38 7.72 -13.94 -2.18
CA PRO A 38 7.33 -13.26 -0.95
C PRO A 38 6.55 -14.20 -0.03
N ASP A 39 6.67 -14.01 1.29
CA ASP A 39 5.80 -14.68 2.27
C ASP A 39 4.37 -14.12 2.21
N VAL A 40 4.25 -12.86 1.75
CA VAL A 40 2.98 -12.18 1.56
C VAL A 40 2.99 -11.30 0.30
N LEU A 41 2.00 -11.52 -0.57
CA LEU A 41 1.71 -10.70 -1.73
C LEU A 41 0.51 -9.80 -1.44
N CYS A 42 0.76 -8.50 -1.44
CA CYS A 42 -0.20 -7.45 -1.17
C CYS A 42 -0.60 -6.76 -2.46
N LEU A 43 -1.89 -6.77 -2.82
CA LEU A 43 -2.42 -6.17 -4.04
C LEU A 43 -3.33 -4.99 -3.71
N GLN A 44 -3.11 -3.84 -4.36
CA GLN A 44 -3.95 -2.64 -4.20
C GLN A 44 -4.72 -2.33 -5.48
N GLU A 45 -5.80 -1.55 -5.31
CA GLU A 45 -6.68 -1.09 -6.38
C GLU A 45 -7.23 -2.24 -7.25
N HIS A 46 -7.61 -3.36 -6.61
CA HIS A 46 -8.03 -4.57 -7.35
C HIS A 46 -9.39 -4.40 -8.07
N LYS A 47 -10.22 -3.41 -7.67
CA LYS A 47 -11.52 -3.02 -8.29
C LYS A 47 -12.55 -4.15 -8.37
N LEU A 48 -12.54 -5.05 -7.40
CA LEU A 48 -13.51 -6.15 -7.34
C LEU A 48 -14.78 -5.69 -6.64
N GLN A 49 -15.81 -6.53 -6.77
CA GLN A 49 -17.06 -6.44 -6.02
C GLN A 49 -17.19 -7.76 -5.27
N ASP A 50 -18.02 -7.79 -4.23
CA ASP A 50 -18.24 -8.99 -3.40
C ASP A 50 -18.56 -10.23 -4.24
N VAL A 51 -19.42 -10.08 -5.26
CA VAL A 51 -19.79 -11.14 -6.22
C VAL A 51 -18.62 -11.75 -6.99
N HIS A 52 -17.47 -11.06 -7.08
CA HIS A 52 -16.27 -11.56 -7.75
C HIS A 52 -15.32 -12.29 -6.80
N VAL A 53 -15.45 -12.11 -5.48
CA VAL A 53 -14.43 -12.55 -4.51
C VAL A 53 -14.25 -14.07 -4.53
N SER A 54 -15.34 -14.84 -4.59
CA SER A 54 -15.27 -16.31 -4.58
C SER A 54 -14.55 -16.89 -5.82
N ASP A 55 -14.93 -16.41 -7.00
CA ASP A 55 -14.29 -16.82 -8.27
C ASP A 55 -12.80 -16.42 -8.31
N LEU A 56 -12.48 -15.18 -7.92
CA LEU A 56 -11.09 -14.71 -7.89
C LEU A 56 -10.25 -15.44 -6.84
N THR A 57 -10.81 -15.76 -5.67
CA THR A 57 -10.13 -16.56 -4.65
C THR A 57 -9.74 -17.92 -5.23
N THR A 58 -10.66 -18.59 -5.91
CA THR A 58 -10.40 -19.89 -6.55
C THR A 58 -9.30 -19.77 -7.60
N LYS A 59 -9.39 -18.78 -8.50
CA LYS A 59 -8.38 -18.55 -9.54
C LYS A 59 -7.00 -18.27 -8.97
N LEU A 60 -6.91 -17.43 -7.93
CA LEU A 60 -5.64 -17.10 -7.28
C LEU A 60 -5.03 -18.32 -6.59
N LYS A 61 -5.83 -19.13 -5.88
CA LYS A 61 -5.35 -20.36 -5.24
C LYS A 61 -4.88 -21.40 -6.26
N THR A 62 -5.53 -21.48 -7.42
CA THR A 62 -5.07 -22.36 -8.51
C THR A 62 -3.77 -21.84 -9.12
N LEU A 63 -3.62 -20.52 -9.30
CA LEU A 63 -2.43 -19.91 -9.90
C LEU A 63 -1.23 -19.94 -8.96
N LEU A 64 -1.47 -19.76 -7.66
CA LEU A 64 -0.49 -19.59 -6.60
C LEU A 64 -0.84 -20.51 -5.41
N PRO A 65 -0.77 -21.85 -5.58
CA PRO A 65 -1.16 -22.82 -4.56
C PRO A 65 -0.35 -22.73 -3.26
N GLU A 66 0.84 -22.12 -3.31
CA GLU A 66 1.69 -21.86 -2.16
C GLU A 66 1.17 -20.74 -1.21
N TYR A 67 0.12 -20.00 -1.60
CA TYR A 67 -0.55 -19.01 -0.76
C TYR A 67 -1.96 -19.48 -0.36
N PRO A 68 -2.09 -20.32 0.68
CA PRO A 68 -3.39 -20.87 1.10
C PRO A 68 -4.34 -19.80 1.65
N THR A 69 -3.80 -18.69 2.16
CA THR A 69 -4.57 -17.58 2.71
C THR A 69 -4.77 -16.52 1.65
N VAL A 70 -6.02 -16.25 1.32
CA VAL A 70 -6.42 -15.10 0.48
C VAL A 70 -7.47 -14.30 1.24
N ARG A 71 -7.27 -12.99 1.34
CA ARG A 71 -8.19 -12.04 1.98
C ARG A 71 -8.42 -10.85 1.06
N PHE A 72 -9.65 -10.36 1.05
CA PHE A 72 -10.06 -9.18 0.27
C PHE A 72 -10.77 -8.19 1.19
N ALA A 73 -10.51 -6.91 0.96
CA ALA A 73 -11.39 -5.84 1.39
C ALA A 73 -11.93 -5.16 0.14
N VAL A 74 -13.24 -5.26 -0.08
CA VAL A 74 -13.91 -4.68 -1.26
C VAL A 74 -14.62 -3.38 -0.88
N SER A 75 -14.72 -2.46 -1.84
CA SER A 75 -15.54 -1.25 -1.68
C SER A 75 -17.03 -1.62 -1.74
N THR A 76 -17.77 -1.31 -0.67
CA THR A 76 -19.24 -1.39 -0.62
C THR A 76 -19.90 -0.07 -1.02
N LYS A 77 -19.16 1.04 -0.94
CA LYS A 77 -19.62 2.38 -1.31
C LYS A 77 -19.74 2.61 -2.82
N LYS A 78 -18.79 2.06 -3.59
CA LYS A 78 -18.72 2.23 -5.05
C LYS A 78 -18.28 0.95 -5.73
N LYS A 79 -19.02 0.53 -6.76
CA LYS A 79 -18.71 -0.65 -7.57
C LYS A 79 -17.45 -0.42 -8.41
N GLY A 80 -16.59 -1.44 -8.52
CA GLY A 80 -15.40 -1.41 -9.38
C GLY A 80 -14.38 -0.35 -8.95
N TYR A 81 -14.33 -0.03 -7.66
CA TYR A 81 -13.51 1.03 -7.09
C TYR A 81 -12.66 0.50 -5.95
N SER A 82 -11.45 1.05 -5.79
CA SER A 82 -10.56 0.74 -4.67
C SER A 82 -10.34 -0.78 -4.53
N GLY A 83 -10.15 -1.24 -3.31
CA GLY A 83 -10.03 -2.64 -2.94
C GLY A 83 -8.59 -3.05 -2.73
N VAL A 84 -8.34 -3.77 -1.64
CA VAL A 84 -7.05 -4.38 -1.32
C VAL A 84 -7.19 -5.87 -1.09
N ALA A 85 -6.15 -6.62 -1.42
CA ALA A 85 -6.10 -8.06 -1.22
C ALA A 85 -4.74 -8.47 -0.67
N LEU A 86 -4.73 -9.53 0.12
CA LEU A 86 -3.53 -10.12 0.70
C LEU A 86 -3.54 -11.62 0.45
N LEU A 87 -2.45 -12.12 -0.12
CA LEU A 87 -2.18 -13.54 -0.31
C LEU A 87 -0.99 -13.91 0.57
N GLY A 88 -1.16 -14.84 1.51
CA GLY A 88 -0.13 -15.21 2.49
C GLY A 88 0.18 -16.71 2.49
N VAL A 89 1.45 -17.06 2.67
CA VAL A 89 1.93 -18.44 2.84
C VAL A 89 1.52 -19.00 4.22
N VAL A 90 1.57 -18.14 5.24
CA VAL A 90 1.14 -18.46 6.60
C VAL A 90 -0.32 -18.02 6.78
N GLU A 91 -1.14 -18.88 7.37
CA GLU A 91 -2.44 -18.47 7.89
C GLU A 91 -2.18 -17.53 9.07
N GLY A 92 -2.39 -16.22 8.85
CA GLY A 92 -2.33 -15.25 9.94
C GLY A 92 -3.21 -15.73 11.08
N LEU A 93 -2.80 -15.49 12.33
CA LEU A 93 -3.34 -16.08 13.57
C LEU A 93 -4.81 -15.72 13.88
N GLY A 94 -5.53 -15.14 12.92
CA GLY A 94 -6.78 -14.45 13.11
C GLY A 94 -6.52 -12.98 13.34
N GLY A 95 -7.04 -12.14 12.45
CA GLY A 95 -7.17 -10.71 12.64
C GLY A 95 -8.47 -10.35 11.95
N ASN A 96 -9.41 -9.75 12.68
CA ASN A 96 -10.67 -9.30 12.09
C ASN A 96 -10.31 -8.41 10.90
N GLY A 97 -10.69 -8.85 9.68
CA GLY A 97 -10.42 -8.18 8.41
C GLY A 97 -11.19 -6.86 8.25
N HIS A 98 -11.27 -6.07 9.31
CA HIS A 98 -12.13 -4.91 9.45
C HIS A 98 -11.30 -3.73 9.94
N ALA A 99 -10.86 -2.97 8.94
CA ALA A 99 -10.99 -1.52 8.82
C ALA A 99 -10.91 -0.62 10.07
N ILE A 100 -10.24 0.52 9.85
CA ILE A 100 -9.99 1.56 10.84
C ILE A 100 -11.25 2.38 11.07
N GLY A 101 -11.83 2.27 12.27
CA GLY A 101 -12.91 3.16 12.73
C GLY A 101 -14.07 3.28 11.74
N LYS A 102 -14.20 4.43 11.08
CA LYS A 102 -15.28 4.73 10.12
C LYS A 102 -14.93 4.39 8.66
N HIS A 103 -13.68 4.03 8.35
CA HIS A 103 -13.15 3.83 7.00
C HIS A 103 -13.32 2.40 6.49
N VAL A 104 -14.55 1.87 6.60
CA VAL A 104 -14.84 0.45 6.36
C VAL A 104 -15.51 0.17 5.00
N ASP A 105 -16.03 1.21 4.35
CA ASP A 105 -16.91 1.12 3.19
C ASP A 105 -16.18 1.18 1.84
N GLU A 106 -14.92 1.60 1.82
CA GLU A 106 -14.14 1.77 0.58
C GLU A 106 -13.10 0.66 0.34
N GLY A 107 -12.98 -0.33 1.23
CA GLY A 107 -12.08 -1.47 1.05
C GLY A 107 -10.61 -1.05 0.90
N ARG A 108 -10.13 -0.13 1.75
CA ARG A 108 -8.80 0.49 1.62
C ARG A 108 -7.72 -0.13 2.48
N LEU A 109 -8.09 -0.94 3.46
CA LEU A 109 -7.17 -1.43 4.48
C LEU A 109 -7.44 -2.90 4.75
N LEU A 110 -6.35 -3.66 4.90
CA LEU A 110 -6.35 -5.01 5.44
C LEU A 110 -5.24 -5.12 6.46
N THR A 111 -5.59 -5.61 7.64
CA THR A 111 -4.63 -5.88 8.72
C THR A 111 -4.54 -7.38 8.91
N MET A 112 -3.31 -7.90 8.94
CA MET A 112 -3.01 -9.29 9.22
C MET A 112 -2.09 -9.38 10.42
N GLU A 113 -2.44 -10.27 11.35
CA GLU A 113 -1.59 -10.60 12.49
C GLU A 113 -0.66 -11.75 12.14
N TYR A 114 0.64 -11.54 12.35
CA TYR A 114 1.63 -12.60 12.39
C TYR A 114 2.12 -12.80 13.83
N GLU A 115 2.84 -13.88 14.08
CA GLU A 115 3.39 -14.18 15.40
C GLU A 115 4.25 -13.03 15.93
N THR A 116 5.10 -12.45 15.07
CA THR A 116 6.10 -11.45 15.46
C THR A 116 5.69 -10.01 15.21
N HIS A 117 4.73 -9.74 14.31
CA HIS A 117 4.39 -8.39 13.89
C HIS A 117 2.96 -8.31 13.31
N TRP A 118 2.47 -7.09 13.18
CA TRP A 118 1.30 -6.76 12.37
C TRP A 118 1.72 -6.36 10.96
N LEU A 119 0.97 -6.77 9.94
CA LEU A 119 1.05 -6.21 8.60
C LEU A 119 -0.24 -5.46 8.29
N VAL A 120 -0.13 -4.17 7.98
CA VAL A 120 -1.23 -3.31 7.59
C VAL A 120 -1.02 -2.88 6.14
N LEU A 121 -1.81 -3.44 5.24
CA LEU A 121 -1.85 -3.06 3.84
C LEU A 121 -2.85 -1.91 3.63
N ALA A 122 -2.43 -0.85 2.95
CA ALA A 122 -3.29 0.26 2.56
C ALA A 122 -3.34 0.53 1.05
N TYR A 123 -4.49 1.01 0.60
CA TYR A 123 -4.68 1.80 -0.62
C TYR A 123 -5.31 3.14 -0.23
N VAL A 124 -4.45 4.13 -0.07
CA VAL A 124 -4.79 5.41 0.52
C VAL A 124 -5.68 6.24 -0.41
N PRO A 125 -6.66 7.03 0.10
CA PRO A 125 -7.48 7.89 -0.75
C PRO A 125 -6.60 8.87 -1.54
N ASN A 126 -6.76 8.89 -2.87
CA ASN A 126 -6.14 9.91 -3.72
C ASN A 126 -6.90 11.24 -3.59
N SER A 127 -6.21 12.37 -3.46
CA SER A 127 -6.83 13.69 -3.28
C SER A 127 -7.58 14.23 -4.53
N GLY A 128 -7.45 13.58 -5.67
CA GLY A 128 -8.21 13.85 -6.89
C GLY A 128 -7.62 14.97 -7.76
N ALA A 129 -7.94 14.91 -9.07
CA ALA A 129 -7.32 15.74 -10.10
C ALA A 129 -7.69 17.24 -10.05
N SER A 130 -8.75 17.62 -9.35
CA SER A 130 -9.22 19.01 -9.33
C SER A 130 -8.95 19.73 -8.02
N LEU A 131 -8.56 19.02 -6.94
CA LEU A 131 -8.55 19.54 -5.55
C LEU A 131 -9.80 20.38 -5.20
N SER A 132 -10.87 20.28 -6.00
CA SER A 132 -11.83 21.38 -6.20
C SER A 132 -12.98 21.32 -5.21
N SER A 133 -13.13 20.20 -4.51
CA SER A 133 -13.84 20.22 -3.24
C SER A 133 -12.82 20.53 -2.16
N HIS A 134 -12.95 21.71 -1.54
CA HIS A 134 -12.22 22.09 -0.32
C HIS A 134 -12.38 21.07 0.83
N ARG A 135 -13.27 20.07 0.69
CA ARG A 135 -13.45 18.93 1.59
C ARG A 135 -12.41 17.83 1.41
N PHE A 136 -11.84 17.64 0.21
CA PHE A 136 -11.00 16.47 -0.06
C PHE A 136 -9.65 16.49 0.66
N PRO A 137 -8.94 17.64 0.74
CA PRO A 137 -7.74 17.74 1.58
C PRO A 137 -8.05 17.47 3.06
N TYR A 138 -9.22 17.92 3.55
CA TYR A 138 -9.65 17.69 4.93
C TYR A 138 -9.96 16.21 5.20
N ASP A 139 -10.69 15.55 4.30
CA ASP A 139 -11.01 14.13 4.43
C ASP A 139 -9.76 13.25 4.30
N ARG A 140 -8.79 13.65 3.45
CA ARG A 140 -7.46 12.99 3.33
C ARG A 140 -6.64 13.11 4.61
N VAL A 141 -6.47 14.32 5.13
CA VAL A 141 -5.71 14.57 6.38
C VAL A 141 -6.38 13.87 7.56
N ARG A 142 -7.72 13.88 7.62
CA ARG A 142 -8.46 13.13 8.64
C ARG A 142 -8.24 11.62 8.52
N TRP A 143 -8.26 11.08 7.31
CA TRP A 143 -7.93 9.67 7.08
C TRP A 143 -6.52 9.34 7.60
N GLU A 144 -5.54 10.22 7.39
CA GLU A 144 -4.16 10.01 7.90
C GLU A 144 -4.09 10.04 9.42
N ALA A 145 -4.78 10.97 10.05
CA ALA A 145 -4.86 11.04 11.51
C ALA A 145 -5.49 9.76 12.10
N ASP A 146 -6.60 9.30 11.51
CA ASP A 146 -7.28 8.08 11.94
C ASP A 146 -6.39 6.83 11.74
N VAL A 147 -5.68 6.75 10.61
CA VAL A 147 -4.74 5.65 10.33
C VAL A 147 -3.57 5.66 11.28
N ARG A 148 -2.97 6.82 11.52
CA ARG A 148 -1.87 6.98 12.46
C ARG A 148 -2.26 6.55 13.88
N ALA A 149 -3.43 6.96 14.35
CA ALA A 149 -3.95 6.55 15.65
C ALA A 149 -4.13 5.02 15.72
N TYR A 150 -4.66 4.41 14.65
CA TYR A 150 -4.80 2.96 14.58
C TYR A 150 -3.45 2.23 14.59
N LEU A 151 -2.49 2.65 13.77
CA LEU A 151 -1.15 2.05 13.75
C LEU A 151 -0.50 2.16 15.13
N THR A 152 -0.63 3.32 15.80
CA THR A 152 -0.13 3.53 17.17
C THR A 152 -0.77 2.55 18.15
N SER A 153 -2.07 2.27 18.03
CA SER A 153 -2.76 1.30 18.88
C SER A 153 -2.27 -0.14 18.67
N LEU A 154 -1.92 -0.51 17.43
CA LEU A 154 -1.36 -1.83 17.13
C LEU A 154 0.05 -1.99 17.72
N CYS A 155 0.88 -0.94 17.60
CA CYS A 155 2.24 -0.90 18.15
C CYS A 155 2.30 -1.17 19.67
N ALA A 156 1.20 -0.99 20.40
CA ALA A 156 1.14 -1.32 21.82
C ALA A 156 1.24 -2.83 22.11
N SER A 157 1.01 -3.68 21.11
CA SER A 157 0.97 -5.15 21.26
C SER A 157 2.12 -5.86 20.53
N LYS A 158 2.38 -5.47 19.27
CA LYS A 158 3.45 -6.02 18.43
C LYS A 158 3.96 -4.92 17.50
N PRO A 159 5.21 -5.02 17.01
CA PRO A 159 5.70 -4.17 15.95
C PRO A 159 4.80 -4.19 14.70
N VAL A 160 4.77 -3.10 13.95
CA VAL A 160 3.90 -2.94 12.78
C VAL A 160 4.72 -2.71 11.52
N VAL A 161 4.37 -3.43 10.45
CA VAL A 161 4.73 -3.13 9.06
C VAL A 161 3.49 -2.54 8.39
N PHE A 162 3.59 -1.30 7.91
CA PHE A 162 2.55 -0.60 7.18
C PHE A 162 3.00 -0.35 5.75
N GLY A 163 2.19 -0.65 4.74
CA GLY A 163 2.61 -0.39 3.37
C GLY A 163 1.54 -0.56 2.31
N GLY A 164 1.93 -0.34 1.06
CA GLY A 164 1.06 -0.28 -0.11
C GLY A 164 1.16 1.05 -0.84
N ASP A 165 0.16 1.38 -1.65
CA ASP A 165 0.06 2.67 -2.33
C ASP A 165 -0.46 3.73 -1.35
N LEU A 166 0.47 4.54 -0.86
CA LEU A 166 0.22 5.59 0.13
C LEU A 166 -0.24 6.91 -0.49
N ASN A 167 -0.31 6.99 -1.82
CA ASN A 167 -0.74 8.17 -2.57
C ASN A 167 -0.04 9.46 -2.10
N VAL A 168 1.25 9.39 -1.80
CA VAL A 168 2.08 10.55 -1.44
C VAL A 168 3.53 10.32 -1.86
N ALA A 169 4.15 11.31 -2.50
CA ALA A 169 5.58 11.37 -2.75
C ALA A 169 6.21 12.28 -1.70
N HIS A 170 6.89 11.69 -0.72
CA HIS A 170 7.26 12.37 0.52
C HIS A 170 8.38 13.39 0.33
N LEU A 171 9.50 12.94 -0.24
CA LEU A 171 10.71 13.73 -0.42
C LEU A 171 10.76 14.30 -1.84
N ASP A 172 11.58 15.33 -2.03
CA ASP A 172 11.75 15.91 -3.38
C ASP A 172 12.36 14.90 -4.36
N ALA A 173 13.17 13.95 -3.87
CA ALA A 173 13.71 12.83 -4.65
C ALA A 173 12.63 11.86 -5.18
N ASP A 174 11.43 11.89 -4.59
CA ASP A 174 10.31 11.01 -4.93
C ASP A 174 9.47 11.54 -6.09
N ILE A 175 9.83 12.71 -6.61
CA ILE A 175 9.04 13.47 -7.55
C ILE A 175 9.89 13.83 -8.77
N TYR A 176 9.53 13.29 -9.93
CA TYR A 176 10.06 13.82 -11.17
C TYR A 176 9.69 15.30 -11.34
N ASN A 177 10.69 16.14 -11.65
CA ASN A 177 10.52 17.57 -11.94
C ASN A 177 9.88 18.36 -10.78
N VAL A 178 10.32 18.10 -9.55
CA VAL A 178 9.81 18.70 -8.30
C VAL A 178 9.74 20.23 -8.29
N GLY A 179 10.60 20.91 -9.05
CA GLY A 179 10.62 22.38 -9.17
C GLY A 179 9.44 22.98 -9.95
N ALA A 180 8.65 22.17 -10.66
CA ALA A 180 7.57 22.70 -11.48
C ALA A 180 6.40 23.22 -10.62
N PRO A 181 5.85 24.43 -10.89
CA PRO A 181 4.84 25.06 -10.03
C PRO A 181 3.54 24.25 -9.81
N HIS A 182 3.19 23.37 -10.74
CA HIS A 182 1.98 22.54 -10.65
C HIS A 182 2.14 21.33 -9.73
N VAL A 183 3.38 20.91 -9.43
CA VAL A 183 3.66 19.75 -8.57
C VAL A 183 3.02 19.96 -7.20
N LYS A 184 3.31 21.09 -6.53
CA LYS A 184 2.75 21.38 -5.19
C LYS A 184 1.20 21.48 -5.15
N LYS A 185 0.54 21.49 -6.31
CA LYS A 185 -0.92 21.56 -6.47
C LYS A 185 -1.50 20.26 -7.05
N SER A 186 -0.69 19.21 -7.18
CA SER A 186 -1.10 17.93 -7.72
C SER A 186 -1.28 16.93 -6.58
N ALA A 187 -2.31 16.08 -6.67
CA ALA A 187 -2.56 15.02 -5.70
C ALA A 187 -1.35 14.08 -5.59
N GLY A 188 -1.05 13.68 -4.37
CA GLY A 188 0.15 12.93 -3.98
C GLY A 188 1.41 13.78 -3.83
N THR A 189 1.34 15.10 -4.01
CA THR A 189 2.52 15.99 -3.94
C THR A 189 2.22 17.31 -3.23
N THR A 190 1.03 17.48 -2.63
CA THR A 190 0.71 18.72 -1.92
C THR A 190 1.50 18.81 -0.60
N PRO A 191 1.80 20.02 -0.10
CA PRO A 191 2.47 20.18 1.18
C PRO A 191 1.74 19.48 2.34
N GLU A 192 0.41 19.45 2.32
CA GLU A 192 -0.42 18.84 3.37
C GLU A 192 -0.28 17.32 3.39
N GLU A 193 -0.36 16.65 2.22
CA GLU A 193 -0.17 15.20 2.12
C GLU A 193 1.25 14.80 2.57
N ARG A 194 2.26 15.57 2.12
CA ARG A 194 3.66 15.33 2.49
C ARG A 194 3.91 15.53 3.98
N ALA A 195 3.33 16.58 4.57
CA ALA A 195 3.46 16.86 6.00
C ALA A 195 2.78 15.78 6.85
N ALA A 196 1.57 15.36 6.49
CA ALA A 196 0.84 14.34 7.23
C ALA A 196 1.51 12.95 7.17
N PHE A 197 2.16 12.62 6.05
CA PHE A 197 3.03 11.44 5.97
C PHE A 197 4.30 11.59 6.81
N GLY A 198 4.96 12.76 6.78
CA GLY A 198 6.10 13.06 7.66
C GLY A 198 5.74 12.94 9.14
N GLU A 199 4.56 13.41 9.53
CA GLU A 199 4.03 13.22 10.89
C GLU A 199 3.75 11.76 11.22
N LEU A 200 3.25 10.93 10.27
CA LEU A 200 3.10 9.49 10.48
C LEU A 200 4.44 8.83 10.78
N LEU A 201 5.49 9.20 10.04
CA LEU A 201 6.86 8.72 10.28
C LEU A 201 7.42 9.20 11.64
N ALA A 202 7.03 10.40 12.09
CA ALA A 202 7.47 10.98 13.36
C ALA A 202 6.70 10.49 14.60
N THR A 203 5.41 10.15 14.45
CA THR A 203 4.52 9.78 15.57
C THR A 203 4.76 8.35 16.07
N ALA A 204 5.73 7.64 15.50
CA ALA A 204 6.10 6.30 15.90
C ALA A 204 6.98 6.23 17.16
N GLY A 205 7.17 7.28 17.97
CA GLY A 205 7.86 7.22 19.29
C GLY A 205 9.29 6.65 19.31
N THR A 206 9.87 6.41 18.14
CA THR A 206 11.13 5.72 17.89
C THR A 206 11.82 6.48 16.74
N PRO A 207 13.16 6.64 16.70
CA PRO A 207 13.85 7.34 15.59
C PRO A 207 13.32 6.86 14.22
N PRO A 208 13.17 7.72 13.22
CA PRO A 208 12.16 7.66 12.16
C PRO A 208 11.83 6.25 11.67
N GLY A 209 10.54 5.90 11.68
CA GLY A 209 10.02 4.68 11.05
C GLY A 209 10.61 4.58 9.64
N MET A 210 11.40 3.54 9.42
CA MET A 210 12.24 3.42 8.24
C MET A 210 11.32 3.11 7.06
N SER A 211 10.98 4.14 6.29
CA SER A 211 10.58 3.89 4.90
C SER A 211 11.77 3.32 4.15
N ASP A 212 11.51 2.59 3.06
CA ASP A 212 12.51 2.14 2.09
C ASP A 212 13.61 3.18 1.74
N THR A 213 13.31 4.48 1.80
CA THR A 213 14.31 5.57 1.69
C THR A 213 15.43 5.53 2.69
N HIS A 214 15.17 5.10 3.91
CA HIS A 214 16.15 5.17 4.97
C HIS A 214 17.40 4.38 4.60
N PHE A 215 17.20 3.25 3.91
CA PHE A 215 18.28 2.39 3.42
C PHE A 215 19.00 2.95 2.19
N HIS A 216 18.38 3.90 1.49
CA HIS A 216 18.88 4.49 0.24
C HIS A 216 18.62 6.01 0.20
N PRO A 217 19.20 6.79 1.12
CA PRO A 217 18.86 8.22 1.29
C PRO A 217 19.23 9.07 0.07
N ASP A 218 20.22 8.65 -0.71
CA ASP A 218 20.70 9.34 -1.90
C ASP A 218 20.05 8.83 -3.21
N ALA A 219 19.12 7.86 -3.12
CA ALA A 219 18.46 7.32 -4.29
C ALA A 219 17.57 8.38 -4.97
N THR A 220 17.74 8.52 -6.29
CA THR A 220 16.93 9.42 -7.12
C THR A 220 16.38 8.65 -8.32
N GLY A 221 15.16 9.01 -8.75
CA GLY A 221 14.51 8.36 -9.88
C GLY A 221 13.90 6.97 -9.60
N TRP A 222 13.84 6.56 -8.33
CA TRP A 222 13.25 5.30 -7.88
C TRP A 222 11.74 5.46 -7.72
N PHE A 223 11.05 5.53 -8.84
CA PHE A 223 9.60 5.72 -8.87
C PHE A 223 8.86 4.38 -8.87
N THR A 224 7.63 4.38 -8.38
CA THR A 224 6.73 3.21 -8.37
C THR A 224 5.48 3.45 -9.21
N TYR A 225 5.19 4.71 -9.52
CA TYR A 225 4.08 5.13 -10.36
C TYR A 225 4.54 5.99 -11.55
N TRP A 226 3.94 5.74 -12.70
CA TRP A 226 4.08 6.57 -13.90
C TRP A 226 2.73 6.78 -14.57
N SER A 227 2.40 8.03 -14.90
CA SER A 227 1.17 8.36 -15.59
C SER A 227 1.12 7.74 -16.99
N GLN A 228 0.16 6.83 -17.19
CA GLN A 228 -0.10 6.19 -18.48
C GLN A 228 -0.66 7.18 -19.51
N ARG A 229 -1.41 8.20 -19.07
CA ARG A 229 -2.06 9.18 -19.97
C ARG A 229 -1.07 9.96 -20.83
N VAL A 230 0.12 10.20 -20.31
CA VAL A 230 1.19 10.96 -20.97
C VAL A 230 2.38 10.08 -21.34
N GLY A 231 2.30 8.76 -21.14
CA GLY A 231 3.35 7.82 -21.53
C GLY A 231 4.66 8.03 -20.75
N ASN A 232 4.59 8.28 -19.44
CA ASN A 232 5.75 8.69 -18.67
C ASN A 232 6.74 7.57 -18.31
N ARG A 233 6.33 6.29 -18.40
CA ARG A 233 7.15 5.16 -17.94
C ARG A 233 8.45 4.97 -18.73
N PRO A 234 8.48 5.00 -20.08
CA PRO A 234 9.72 4.82 -20.84
C PRO A 234 10.79 5.88 -20.59
N VAL A 235 10.38 7.09 -20.19
CA VAL A 235 11.27 8.23 -19.90
C VAL A 235 11.48 8.44 -18.39
N ASN A 236 11.07 7.47 -17.57
CA ASN A 236 11.15 7.49 -16.11
C ASN A 236 10.64 8.79 -15.45
N ARG A 237 9.50 9.31 -15.89
CA ARG A 237 8.88 10.53 -15.33
C ARG A 237 7.81 10.17 -14.30
N GLY A 238 8.23 9.74 -13.12
CA GLY A 238 7.35 9.12 -12.14
C GLY A 238 7.19 9.86 -10.83
N LEU A 239 6.40 9.23 -9.96
CA LEU A 239 6.31 9.51 -8.53
C LEU A 239 6.62 8.20 -7.79
N ARG A 240 7.23 8.29 -6.62
CA ARG A 240 7.20 7.17 -5.68
C ARG A 240 6.00 7.32 -4.75
N LEU A 241 5.04 6.42 -4.87
CA LEU A 241 3.78 6.45 -4.12
C LEU A 241 3.60 5.21 -3.25
N ASP A 242 4.35 4.15 -3.53
CA ASP A 242 4.25 2.87 -2.86
C ASP A 242 5.40 2.72 -1.86
N TYR A 243 5.07 2.42 -0.60
CA TYR A 243 6.05 2.35 0.49
C TYR A 243 5.78 1.13 1.36
N PHE A 244 6.83 0.69 2.05
CA PHE A 244 6.70 0.04 3.36
C PHE A 244 7.33 0.95 4.41
N VAL A 245 6.68 1.03 5.57
CA VAL A 245 7.11 1.72 6.79
C VAL A 245 7.04 0.71 7.91
N ALA A 246 8.11 0.55 8.67
CA ALA A 246 8.17 -0.41 9.77
C ALA A 246 8.46 0.28 11.12
N SER A 247 7.92 -0.29 12.20
CA SER A 247 8.39 -0.02 13.55
C SER A 247 9.87 -0.38 13.68
N ASN A 248 10.62 0.37 14.50
CA ASN A 248 12.07 0.17 14.62
C ASN A 248 12.46 -1.21 15.12
N ASP A 249 11.63 -1.83 15.96
CA ASP A 249 11.91 -3.13 16.54
C ASP A 249 11.84 -4.29 15.53
N ILE A 250 11.47 -4.02 14.27
CA ILE A 250 11.42 -5.00 13.16
C ILE A 250 12.78 -5.14 12.45
N LEU A 251 13.65 -4.13 12.53
CA LEU A 251 14.87 -4.03 11.73
C LEU A 251 16.14 -4.41 12.50
#